data_AF-A0A1N7F2J1-F1
#
_entry.id   AF-A0A1N7F2J1-F1
#
_cell.length_a   1.000
_cell.length_b   1.000
_cell.length_c   1.000
_cell.angle_alpha   90.00
_cell.angle_beta   90.00
_cell.angle_gamma   90.00
#
_symmetry.space_group_name_H-M   'P 1'
#
loop_
_entity.id
_entity.type
_entity.pdbx_description
1 polymer ?
#
loop_
_entity_poly.entity_id
_entity_poly.type
_entity_poly.pdbx_seq_one_letter_code
_entity_poly.pdbx_strand_id
1 'polypeptide(L)'
;MTTPNYRDPRVLRQQRHRVLNFYYPDCIDTRYGGYIAQLNEREGFVYDRQTKHLVATARTVHNFSVGTLIDGSVWCQTAAEHGLTFLSNHHWDDDNKGREDDERAEALHLRTKDEQ
;
A
#
# COMPACT_ATOMS: atom_id res chain seq x y z
N MET A 1 -28.43 -4.16 -19.51
CA MET A 1 -27.51 -4.46 -18.40
C MET A 1 -28.28 -4.36 -17.10
N THR A 2 -28.27 -5.39 -16.26
CA THR A 2 -28.96 -5.39 -14.96
C THR A 2 -28.04 -4.77 -13.91
N THR A 3 -28.51 -3.75 -13.18
CA THR A 3 -27.72 -3.10 -12.12
C THR A 3 -27.52 -4.06 -10.94
N PRO A 4 -26.30 -4.18 -10.39
CA PRO A 4 -26.07 -4.98 -9.20
C PRO A 4 -26.93 -4.49 -8.02
N ASN A 5 -27.46 -5.43 -7.23
CA ASN A 5 -28.12 -5.07 -5.97
C ASN A 5 -27.07 -4.79 -4.90
N TYR A 6 -26.75 -3.51 -4.68
CA TYR A 6 -25.76 -3.08 -3.68
C TYR A 6 -26.18 -3.27 -2.22
N ARG A 7 -27.42 -3.69 -1.96
CA ARG A 7 -27.86 -4.08 -0.61
C ARG A 7 -27.55 -5.54 -0.28
N ASP A 8 -27.14 -6.34 -1.26
CA ASP A 8 -26.76 -7.74 -1.03
C ASP A 8 -25.30 -7.81 -0.52
N PRO A 9 -25.06 -8.33 0.70
CA PRO A 9 -23.71 -8.46 1.25
C PRO A 9 -22.78 -9.29 0.37
N ARG A 10 -23.31 -10.24 -0.42
CA ARG A 10 -22.51 -11.08 -1.33
C ARG A 10 -21.92 -10.25 -2.47
N VAL A 11 -22.70 -9.30 -2.99
CA VAL A 11 -22.24 -8.37 -4.03
C VAL A 11 -21.11 -7.50 -3.49
N LEU A 12 -21.27 -6.95 -2.28
CA LEU A 12 -20.23 -6.13 -1.65
C LEU A 12 -18.94 -6.92 -1.36
N ARG A 13 -19.05 -8.16 -0.87
CA ARG A 13 -17.91 -9.06 -0.66
C ARG A 13 -17.17 -9.35 -1.96
N GLN A 14 -17.89 -9.63 -3.04
CA GLN A 14 -17.28 -9.89 -4.34
C GLN A 14 -16.59 -8.65 -4.92
N GLN A 15 -17.20 -7.47 -4.79
CA GLN A 15 -16.58 -6.22 -5.25
C GLN A 15 -15.29 -5.90 -4.50
N ARG A 16 -15.27 -6.09 -3.17
CA ARG A 16 -14.05 -5.94 -2.37
C ARG A 16 -12.95 -6.86 -2.85
N HIS A 17 -13.25 -8.15 -3.07
CA HIS A 17 -12.26 -9.11 -3.55
C HIS A 17 -11.70 -8.71 -4.93
N ARG A 18 -12.55 -8.20 -5.83
CA ARG A 18 -12.11 -7.66 -7.13
C ARG A 18 -11.17 -6.47 -6.98
N VAL A 19 -11.49 -5.52 -6.10
CA VAL A 19 -10.63 -4.35 -5.86
C VAL A 19 -9.28 -4.79 -5.31
N LEU A 20 -9.23 -5.68 -4.32
CA LEU A 20 -7.95 -6.11 -3.77
C LEU A 20 -7.14 -6.96 -4.75
N ASN A 21 -7.77 -7.81 -5.57
CA ASN A 21 -7.10 -8.57 -6.65
C ASN A 21 -6.59 -7.67 -7.78
N PHE A 22 -7.12 -6.47 -7.96
CA PHE A 22 -6.56 -5.54 -8.94
C PHE A 22 -5.18 -5.06 -8.51
N TYR A 23 -4.97 -4.87 -7.21
CA TYR A 23 -3.69 -4.43 -6.68
C TYR A 23 -2.74 -5.61 -6.41
N TYR A 24 -3.25 -6.73 -5.90
CA TYR A 24 -2.44 -7.88 -5.53
C TYR A 24 -2.22 -8.82 -6.73
N PRO A 25 -1.00 -9.36 -6.96
CA PRO A 25 0.22 -9.19 -6.16
C PRO A 25 1.10 -8.00 -6.56
N ASP A 26 0.78 -7.33 -7.66
CA ASP A 26 1.68 -6.36 -8.31
C ASP A 26 2.00 -5.13 -7.45
N CYS A 27 1.15 -4.80 -6.49
CA CYS A 27 1.39 -3.71 -5.54
C CYS A 27 2.43 -4.04 -4.46
N ILE A 28 2.81 -5.31 -4.27
CA ILE A 28 3.81 -5.71 -3.27
C ILE A 28 5.20 -5.42 -3.83
N ASP A 29 5.96 -4.54 -3.18
CA ASP A 29 7.33 -4.26 -3.59
C ASP A 29 8.33 -5.14 -2.86
N THR A 30 8.70 -6.27 -3.47
CA THR A 30 9.71 -7.17 -2.91
C THR A 30 11.14 -6.65 -3.04
N ARG A 31 11.38 -5.55 -3.77
CA ARG A 31 12.72 -4.99 -3.99
C ARG A 31 13.09 -3.93 -2.96
N TYR A 32 12.18 -3.00 -2.68
CA TYR A 32 12.40 -1.89 -1.76
C TYR A 32 11.53 -1.97 -0.49
N GLY A 33 10.59 -2.91 -0.43
CA GLY A 33 9.60 -3.01 0.64
C GLY A 33 8.42 -2.06 0.45
N GLY A 34 7.37 -2.27 1.23
CA GLY A 34 6.16 -1.47 1.18
C GLY A 34 5.33 -1.75 -0.08
N TYR A 35 4.68 -0.73 -0.61
CA TYR A 35 3.78 -0.91 -1.75
C TYR A 35 4.16 -0.05 -2.94
N ILE A 36 3.63 -0.43 -4.08
CA ILE A 36 3.65 0.34 -5.31
C ILE A 36 2.27 0.96 -5.48
N ALA A 37 2.19 2.28 -5.37
CA ALA A 37 0.93 3.00 -5.53
C ALA A 37 0.70 3.48 -6.98
N GLN A 38 1.79 3.58 -7.74
CA GLN A 38 1.86 4.16 -9.08
C GLN A 38 1.60 3.08 -10.14
N LEU A 39 0.37 2.57 -10.12
CA LEU A 39 -0.16 1.59 -11.07
C LEU A 39 -1.07 2.30 -12.08
N ASN A 40 -0.92 1.98 -13.36
CA ASN A 40 -1.83 2.47 -14.38
C ASN A 40 -3.26 1.95 -14.11
N GLU A 41 -4.24 2.84 -14.08
CA GLU A 41 -5.64 2.50 -13.72
C GLU A 41 -6.32 1.54 -14.71
N ARG A 42 -5.83 1.46 -15.95
CA ARG A 42 -6.41 0.62 -17.02
C ARG A 42 -5.65 -0.67 -17.22
N GLU A 43 -4.33 -0.58 -17.28
CA GLU A 43 -3.46 -1.69 -17.67
C GLU A 43 -2.71 -2.30 -16.48
N GLY A 44 -2.71 -1.64 -15.32
CA GLY A 44 -2.04 -2.11 -14.11
C GLY A 44 -0.51 -2.03 -14.15
N PHE A 45 0.11 -1.52 -15.23
CA PHE A 45 1.56 -1.44 -15.27
C PHE A 45 2.10 -0.42 -14.27
N VAL A 46 3.23 -0.78 -13.66
CA VAL A 46 3.94 0.06 -12.70
C VAL A 46 4.82 1.07 -13.44
N TYR A 47 4.63 2.36 -13.19
CA TYR A 47 5.44 3.41 -13.81
C TYR A 47 6.45 4.06 -12.86
N ASP A 48 6.28 3.88 -11.54
CA ASP A 48 7.23 4.31 -10.53
C ASP A 48 7.24 3.31 -9.36
N ARG A 49 8.42 2.85 -8.99
CA ARG A 49 8.64 1.90 -7.87
C ARG A 49 9.30 2.56 -6.68
N GLN A 50 9.95 3.71 -6.85
CA GLN A 50 10.82 4.28 -5.84
C GLN A 50 10.04 5.14 -4.85
N THR A 51 9.08 5.93 -5.33
CA THR A 51 8.32 6.86 -4.48
C THR A 51 7.33 6.12 -3.56
N LYS A 52 7.42 6.29 -2.23
CA LYS A 52 6.57 5.61 -1.24
C LYS A 52 5.72 6.58 -0.42
N HIS A 53 4.56 6.94 -0.93
CA HIS A 53 3.64 7.81 -0.19
C HIS A 53 3.12 7.16 1.10
N LEU A 54 3.39 7.79 2.26
CA LEU A 54 2.92 7.35 3.58
C LEU A 54 1.40 7.07 3.58
N VAL A 55 0.62 7.98 3.00
CA VAL A 55 -0.85 7.86 2.91
C VAL A 55 -1.26 6.63 2.09
N ALA A 56 -0.60 6.37 0.96
CA ALA A 56 -0.89 5.21 0.13
C ALA A 56 -0.51 3.91 0.85
N THR A 57 0.63 3.89 1.53
CA THR A 57 1.08 2.76 2.34
C THR A 57 0.10 2.46 3.47
N ALA A 58 -0.26 3.47 4.27
CA ALA A 58 -1.20 3.32 5.38
C ALA A 58 -2.58 2.84 4.90
N ARG A 59 -3.09 3.39 3.80
CA ARG A 59 -4.36 2.93 3.19
C ARG A 59 -4.28 1.48 2.73
N THR A 60 -3.15 1.08 2.16
CA THR A 60 -2.96 -0.29 1.67
C THR A 60 -2.87 -1.29 2.84
N VAL A 61 -2.17 -0.93 3.92
CA VAL A 61 -2.19 -1.71 5.19
C VAL A 61 -3.62 -1.86 5.70
N HIS A 62 -4.39 -0.76 5.76
CA HIS A 62 -5.78 -0.82 6.20
C HIS A 62 -6.62 -1.74 5.32
N ASN A 63 -6.50 -1.63 3.99
CA ASN A 63 -7.26 -2.43 3.05
C ASN A 63 -7.01 -3.94 3.22
N PHE A 64 -5.75 -4.35 3.33
CA PHE A 64 -5.39 -5.75 3.56
C PHE A 64 -5.75 -6.22 4.96
N SER A 65 -5.59 -5.38 5.99
CA SER A 65 -6.02 -5.69 7.37
C SER A 65 -7.52 -5.95 7.45
N VAL A 66 -8.33 -5.08 6.85
CA VAL A 66 -9.79 -5.28 6.75
C VAL A 66 -10.09 -6.54 5.96
N GLY A 67 -9.36 -6.82 4.88
CA GLY A 67 -9.44 -8.08 4.14
C GLY A 67 -9.27 -9.30 5.04
N THR A 68 -8.28 -9.30 5.93
CA THR A 68 -8.03 -10.38 6.89
C THR A 68 -9.16 -10.52 7.91
N LEU A 69 -9.64 -9.41 8.49
CA LEU A 69 -10.64 -9.41 9.57
C LEU A 69 -12.02 -9.95 9.16
N ILE A 70 -12.31 -10.00 7.86
CA ILE A 70 -13.63 -10.36 7.33
C ILE A 70 -13.56 -11.60 6.44
N ASP A 71 -12.64 -12.50 6.76
CA ASP A 71 -12.39 -13.77 6.08
C ASP A 71 -12.18 -13.58 4.56
N GLY A 72 -11.38 -12.57 4.21
CA GLY A 72 -10.93 -12.33 2.85
C GLY A 72 -9.90 -13.36 2.39
N SER A 73 -9.24 -13.07 1.28
CA SER A 73 -8.23 -13.97 0.72
C SER A 73 -7.07 -14.19 1.69
N VAL A 74 -6.50 -15.39 1.69
CA VAL A 74 -5.37 -15.78 2.57
C VAL A 74 -4.16 -14.85 2.48
N TRP A 75 -3.92 -14.23 1.33
CA TRP A 75 -2.82 -13.28 1.13
C TRP A 75 -3.03 -11.93 1.81
N CYS A 76 -4.24 -11.62 2.31
CA CYS A 76 -4.50 -10.34 2.99
C CYS A 76 -3.63 -10.17 4.23
N GLN A 77 -3.43 -11.24 5.01
CA GLN A 77 -2.64 -11.15 6.23
C GLN A 77 -1.18 -10.82 5.92
N THR A 78 -0.55 -11.63 5.06
CA THR A 78 0.85 -11.43 4.68
C THR A 78 1.07 -10.08 3.98
N ALA A 79 0.12 -9.64 3.16
CA ALA A 79 0.19 -8.33 2.52
C ALA A 79 0.08 -7.19 3.54
N ALA A 80 -0.73 -7.31 4.59
CA ALA A 80 -0.81 -6.32 5.67
C ALA A 80 0.48 -6.28 6.51
N GLU A 81 1.00 -7.45 6.88
CA GLU A 81 2.26 -7.60 7.62
C GLU A 81 3.45 -6.98 6.87
N HIS A 82 3.49 -7.14 5.55
CA HIS A 82 4.49 -6.53 4.68
C HIS A 82 4.52 -4.99 4.82
N GLY A 83 3.36 -4.34 4.74
CA GLY A 83 3.28 -2.87 4.86
C GLY A 83 3.50 -2.36 6.28
N LEU A 84 3.06 -3.10 7.30
CA LEU A 84 3.36 -2.78 8.70
C LEU A 84 4.86 -2.80 8.97
N THR A 85 5.55 -3.83 8.47
CA THR A 85 7.01 -3.94 8.57
C THR A 85 7.69 -2.75 7.90
N PHE A 86 7.22 -2.34 6.72
CA PHE A 86 7.76 -1.17 6.03
C PHE A 86 7.54 0.13 6.82
N LEU A 87 6.32 0.38 7.31
CA LEU A 87 5.99 1.56 8.12
C LEU A 87 6.84 1.66 9.39
N SER A 88 7.06 0.52 10.07
CA SER A 88 7.86 0.46 11.30
C SER A 88 9.35 0.73 11.05
N ASN A 89 9.87 0.40 9.87
CA ASN A 89 11.30 0.48 9.60
C ASN A 89 11.72 1.74 8.81
N HIS A 90 10.85 2.31 7.96
CA HIS A 90 11.21 3.38 7.03
C HIS A 90 10.55 4.73 7.33
N HIS A 91 9.40 4.75 8.01
CA HIS A 91 8.72 6.00 8.38
C HIS A 91 8.77 6.27 9.88
N TRP A 92 9.63 5.57 10.61
CA TRP A 92 9.82 5.83 12.04
C TRP A 92 10.96 6.84 12.20
N ASP A 93 10.60 8.05 12.60
CA ASP A 93 11.55 9.08 13.02
C ASP A 93 11.79 8.93 14.53
N ASP A 94 12.94 8.36 14.89
CA ASP A 94 13.37 8.14 16.27
C ASP A 94 13.59 9.46 17.03
N ASP A 95 13.96 10.53 16.35
CA ASP A 95 14.26 11.83 16.96
C ASP A 95 12.98 12.59 17.33
N ASN A 96 11.91 12.43 16.54
CA ASN A 96 10.67 13.19 16.72
C ASN A 96 9.47 12.35 17.17
N LYS A 97 9.64 11.03 17.37
CA LYS A 97 8.57 10.07 17.75
C LYS A 97 7.33 10.18 16.85
N GLY A 98 7.54 10.44 15.55
CA GLY A 98 6.49 10.69 14.56
C GLY A 98 6.71 9.91 13.27
N ARG A 99 5.77 10.05 12.32
CA ARG A 99 5.93 9.51 10.96
C ARG A 99 6.13 10.66 9.98
N GLU A 100 7.26 10.68 9.27
CA GLU A 100 7.55 11.70 8.27
C GLU A 100 6.86 11.40 6.93
N ASP A 101 6.28 12.44 6.33
CA ASP A 101 5.77 12.41 4.96
C ASP A 101 6.93 12.50 3.96
N ASP A 102 6.91 11.58 2.99
CA ASP A 102 8.02 11.29 2.04
C ASP A 102 8.45 12.49 1.15
N GLU A 103 7.67 13.58 1.08
CA GLU A 103 8.10 14.80 0.39
C GLU A 103 9.35 15.45 1.01
N ARG A 104 9.67 15.14 2.28
CA ARG A 104 10.88 15.66 2.95
C ARG A 104 12.06 14.69 2.99
N ALA A 105 11.84 13.39 2.81
CA ALA A 105 12.91 12.39 2.84
C ALA A 105 13.90 12.56 1.67
N GLU A 106 13.43 13.01 0.49
CA GLU A 106 14.31 13.39 -0.63
C GLU A 106 15.25 14.56 -0.27
N ALA A 107 14.76 15.54 0.51
CA ALA A 107 15.55 16.71 0.87
C ALA A 107 16.72 16.38 1.82
N LEU A 108 16.58 15.34 2.66
CA LEU A 108 17.63 14.91 3.58
C LEU A 108 18.69 14.03 2.89
N HIS A 109 18.28 13.22 1.91
CA HIS A 109 19.19 12.36 1.15
C HIS A 109 20.01 13.13 0.09
N LEU A 110 19.54 14.30 -0.33
CA LEU A 110 20.30 15.24 -1.18
C LEU A 110 21.34 16.04 -0.40
N ARG A 111 21.10 16.36 0.89
CA ARG A 111 22.07 17.08 1.72
C ARG A 111 23.30 16.26 2.12
N THR A 112 23.19 14.94 2.16
CA THR A 112 24.28 14.06 2.58
C THR A 112 25.24 13.68 1.46
N LYS A 113 24.94 14.05 0.20
CA LYS A 113 25.82 13.82 -0.96
C LYS A 113 26.71 15.00 -1.34
N ASP A 114 26.48 16.18 -0.76
CA ASP A 114 27.30 17.38 -0.99
C ASP A 114 28.44 17.56 0.03
N GLU A 115 28.61 16.62 0.98
CA GLU A 115 29.69 16.62 1.98
C GLU A 115 30.68 15.44 1.85
N GLN A 116 30.84 14.85 0.65
CA GLN A 116 31.97 13.96 0.33
C GLN A 116 32.71 14.37 -0.93
#